data_AF-A0A2E1QA96-F1
#
_entry.id   AF-A0A2E1QA96-F1
#
_cell.length_a   1.000
_cell.length_b   1.000
_cell.length_c   1.000
_cell.angle_alpha   90.00
_cell.angle_beta   90.00
_cell.angle_gamma   90.00
#
_symmetry.space_group_name_H-M   'P 1'
#
loop_
_entity.id
_entity.type
_entity.pdbx_description
1 polymer ?
#
loop_
_entity_poly.entity_id
_entity_poly.type
_entity_poly.pdbx_seq_one_letter_code
_entity_poly.pdbx_strand_id
1 'polypeptide(L)'
;MCELNENQAWDIDKVQLIGVGIGAGSMSSWNVSGPWVQDFSLGVWNQFLEGSGDNRKKIVLVDSNLERRFIGIYSGSSISNNELNELYSEIQILIDEMTNLLPGDINNDGILNVIDVVSIVNLILAGDYSELADINEDNSLNVQDVISIINLILNN
;
A
#
# COMPACT_ATOMS: atom_id res chain seq x y z
N MET A 1 2.59 3.50 8.42
CA MET A 1 3.74 3.08 7.58
C MET A 1 3.92 1.59 7.80
N CYS A 2 3.53 0.74 6.86
CA CYS A 2 3.89 -0.68 6.95
C CYS A 2 5.42 -0.76 7.00
N GLU A 3 5.96 -1.34 8.08
CA GLU A 3 7.39 -1.61 8.17
C GLU A 3 7.74 -2.61 7.07
N LEU A 4 8.43 -2.14 6.03
CA LEU A 4 8.96 -2.95 4.95
C LEU A 4 10.22 -3.71 5.41
N ASN A 5 10.14 -4.30 6.60
CA ASN A 5 11.19 -5.09 7.20
C ASN A 5 11.06 -6.55 6.74
N GLU A 6 12.21 -7.14 6.43
CA GLU A 6 12.50 -8.40 5.74
C GLU A 6 11.83 -9.68 6.31
N ASN A 7 10.96 -9.56 7.32
CA ASN A 7 10.34 -10.67 8.03
C ASN A 7 8.80 -10.63 8.07
N GLN A 8 8.14 -9.62 7.50
CA GLN A 8 6.68 -9.63 7.35
C GLN A 8 6.33 -9.92 5.89
N ALA A 9 5.93 -11.17 5.66
CA ALA A 9 5.51 -11.66 4.37
C ALA A 9 4.41 -10.77 3.79
N TRP A 10 4.54 -10.45 2.50
CA TRP A 10 3.52 -9.76 1.75
C TRP A 10 2.25 -10.60 1.82
N ASP A 11 1.10 -9.98 2.10
CA ASP A 11 -0.19 -10.64 1.93
C ASP A 11 -0.46 -10.76 0.42
N ILE A 12 0.10 -11.82 -0.18
CA ILE A 12 0.06 -12.08 -1.63
C ILE A 12 -1.36 -12.30 -2.17
N ASP A 13 -2.34 -12.51 -1.28
CA ASP A 13 -3.76 -12.57 -1.62
C ASP A 13 -4.36 -11.16 -1.77
N LYS A 14 -3.68 -10.12 -1.25
CA LYS A 14 -4.10 -8.71 -1.25
C LYS A 14 -3.19 -7.76 -2.03
N VAL A 15 -2.08 -8.23 -2.61
CA VAL A 15 -1.24 -7.42 -3.50
C VAL A 15 -0.74 -8.31 -4.62
N GLN A 16 -1.31 -8.15 -5.82
CA GLN A 16 -0.85 -8.85 -7.00
C GLN A 16 0.01 -7.96 -7.90
N LEU A 17 1.26 -8.41 -8.05
CA LEU A 17 2.17 -8.20 -9.17
C LEU A 17 2.99 -6.89 -9.18
N ILE A 18 4.27 -7.04 -8.84
CA ILE A 18 5.32 -6.09 -9.25
C ILE A 18 6.06 -6.68 -10.45
N GLY A 19 5.97 -6.03 -11.61
CA GLY A 19 6.86 -6.33 -12.72
C GLY A 19 8.19 -5.62 -12.50
N VAL A 20 9.22 -6.33 -12.03
CA VAL A 20 10.57 -5.77 -11.86
C VAL A 20 11.43 -6.11 -13.09
N GLY A 21 11.91 -5.09 -13.80
CA GLY A 21 12.72 -5.26 -15.01
C GLY A 21 14.08 -4.56 -14.92
N ILE A 22 15.13 -5.27 -15.36
CA ILE A 22 16.47 -4.73 -15.58
C ILE A 22 16.74 -4.79 -17.08
N GLY A 23 17.10 -3.67 -17.73
CA GLY A 23 17.29 -3.67 -19.19
C GLY A 23 18.15 -2.54 -19.75
N ALA A 24 18.66 -2.77 -20.96
CA ALA A 24 19.37 -1.79 -21.78
C ALA A 24 18.45 -1.28 -22.93
N GLY A 25 18.04 -0.01 -22.89
CA GLY A 25 17.27 0.76 -23.92
C GLY A 25 17.40 2.31 -23.87
N SER A 26 16.34 3.09 -24.11
CA SER A 26 16.30 4.57 -23.94
C SER A 26 15.19 4.96 -22.94
N MET A 27 15.30 6.08 -22.22
CA MET A 27 14.28 6.61 -21.29
C MET A 27 12.91 6.84 -21.98
N SER A 28 12.93 7.07 -23.30
CA SER A 28 11.75 7.33 -24.13
C SER A 28 11.19 6.10 -24.84
N SER A 29 11.80 4.91 -24.67
CA SER A 29 11.27 3.68 -25.26
C SER A 29 10.18 3.11 -24.36
N TRP A 30 8.94 3.51 -24.62
CA TRP A 30 7.72 3.04 -23.97
C TRP A 30 7.48 1.53 -24.10
N ASN A 31 8.31 0.83 -24.87
CA ASN A 31 8.17 -0.58 -25.23
C ASN A 31 9.42 -1.40 -24.86
N VAL A 32 9.92 -1.25 -23.63
CA VAL A 32 10.93 -2.16 -23.11
C VAL A 32 10.30 -3.54 -22.89
N SER A 33 10.66 -4.48 -23.75
CA SER A 33 10.45 -5.93 -23.61
C SER A 33 11.32 -6.50 -22.47
N GLY A 34 11.26 -5.90 -21.29
CA GLY A 34 11.80 -6.51 -20.08
C GLY A 34 10.85 -7.60 -19.60
N PRO A 35 11.34 -8.77 -19.16
CA PRO A 35 10.48 -9.79 -18.61
C PRO A 35 9.74 -9.20 -17.40
N TRP A 36 8.43 -9.40 -17.38
CA TRP A 36 7.63 -9.19 -16.19
C TRP A 36 8.03 -10.30 -15.23
N VAL A 37 8.91 -10.00 -14.28
CA VAL A 37 9.38 -11.02 -13.34
C VAL A 37 8.47 -11.02 -12.13
N GLN A 38 7.67 -12.09 -11.99
CA GLN A 38 7.08 -12.43 -10.71
C GLN A 38 8.18 -12.93 -9.80
N ASP A 39 8.47 -12.21 -8.73
CA ASP A 39 9.56 -12.54 -7.82
C ASP A 39 9.07 -13.01 -6.46
N PHE A 40 8.58 -14.24 -6.41
CA PHE A 40 8.16 -14.90 -5.17
C PHE A 40 9.33 -15.15 -4.20
N SER A 41 10.57 -15.07 -4.68
CA SER A 41 11.78 -15.34 -3.90
C SER A 41 12.46 -14.11 -3.33
N LEU A 42 11.97 -12.90 -3.65
CA LEU A 42 12.63 -11.61 -3.40
C LEU A 42 14.03 -11.48 -4.03
N GLY A 43 14.46 -12.43 -4.84
CA GLY A 43 15.81 -12.47 -5.42
C GLY A 43 16.03 -11.43 -6.52
N VAL A 44 15.00 -11.10 -7.29
CA VAL A 44 14.99 -10.07 -8.33
C VAL A 44 14.78 -8.69 -7.70
N TRP A 45 13.96 -8.60 -6.66
CA TRP A 45 13.74 -7.41 -5.84
C TRP A 45 15.06 -6.95 -5.19
N ASN A 46 15.76 -7.85 -4.51
CA ASN A 46 17.04 -7.52 -3.88
C ASN A 46 18.10 -7.14 -4.93
N GLN A 47 18.16 -7.85 -6.07
CA GLN A 47 19.02 -7.44 -7.20
C GLN A 47 18.63 -6.09 -7.80
N PHE A 48 17.37 -5.70 -7.76
CA PHE A 48 16.93 -4.40 -8.23
C PHE A 48 17.35 -3.28 -7.26
N LEU A 49 17.21 -3.51 -5.95
CA LEU A 49 17.66 -2.56 -4.93
C LEU A 49 19.19 -2.40 -4.93
N GLU A 50 19.93 -3.51 -4.96
CA GLU A 50 21.37 -3.58 -4.66
C GLU A 50 22.27 -3.91 -5.87
N GLY A 51 21.68 -4.27 -7.02
CA GLY A 51 22.43 -4.79 -8.16
C GLY A 51 23.38 -3.77 -8.76
N SER A 52 24.63 -4.20 -8.99
CA SER A 52 25.71 -3.35 -9.49
C SER A 52 25.68 -3.14 -11.01
N GLY A 53 25.89 -1.89 -11.44
CA GLY A 53 26.01 -1.47 -12.84
C GLY A 53 25.14 -0.27 -13.21
N ASP A 54 25.37 0.33 -14.38
CA ASP A 54 24.56 1.45 -14.94
C ASP A 54 23.23 0.96 -15.55
N ASN A 55 22.73 -0.17 -15.07
CA ASN A 55 21.54 -0.79 -15.63
C ASN A 55 20.32 0.07 -15.29
N ARG A 56 19.44 0.25 -16.27
CA ARG A 56 18.15 0.89 -16.00
C ARG A 56 17.22 -0.08 -15.32
N LYS A 57 16.56 0.45 -14.32
CA LYS A 57 15.68 -0.23 -13.39
C LYS A 57 14.28 0.31 -13.65
N LYS A 58 13.31 -0.56 -13.95
CA LYS A 58 11.91 -0.15 -14.15
C LYS A 58 11.01 -0.99 -13.27
N ILE A 59 10.08 -0.32 -12.60
CA ILE A 59 9.00 -0.93 -11.84
C ILE A 59 7.67 -0.54 -12.45
N VAL A 60 6.76 -1.50 -12.50
CA VAL A 60 5.36 -1.27 -12.84
C VAL A 60 4.52 -1.91 -11.75
N LEU A 61 3.67 -1.11 -11.12
CA LEU A 61 2.66 -1.59 -10.18
C LEU A 61 1.33 -1.67 -10.92
N VAL A 62 0.62 -2.78 -10.72
CA VAL A 62 -0.72 -3.01 -11.26
C VAL A 62 -1.69 -3.28 -10.11
N ASP A 63 -2.97 -3.03 -10.35
CA ASP A 63 -4.03 -3.40 -9.41
C ASP A 63 -4.54 -4.84 -9.63
N SER A 64 -5.56 -5.24 -8.86
CA SER A 64 -6.22 -6.55 -8.96
C SER A 64 -6.86 -6.85 -10.32
N ASN A 65 -7.12 -5.82 -11.14
CA ASN A 65 -7.63 -5.97 -12.50
C ASN A 65 -6.52 -6.00 -13.55
N LEU A 66 -5.25 -6.05 -13.13
CA LEU A 66 -4.06 -5.95 -13.97
C LEU A 66 -3.93 -4.60 -14.69
N GLU A 67 -4.64 -3.57 -14.22
CA GLU A 67 -4.51 -2.23 -14.75
C GLU A 67 -3.28 -1.55 -14.14
N ARG A 68 -2.54 -0.80 -14.96
CA ARG A 68 -1.29 -0.15 -14.53
C ARG A 68 -1.61 1.09 -13.70
N ARG A 69 -1.04 1.15 -12.50
CA ARG A 69 -1.28 2.24 -11.54
C ARG A 69 -0.06 3.14 -11.36
N PHE A 70 1.13 2.54 -11.32
CA PHE A 70 2.38 3.28 -11.17
C PHE A 70 3.47 2.75 -12.10
N ILE A 71 4.33 3.65 -12.57
CA ILE A 71 5.53 3.31 -13.34
C ILE A 71 6.70 4.13 -12.80
N GLY A 72 7.64 3.48 -12.13
CA GLY A 72 8.89 4.06 -11.69
C GLY A 72 10.04 3.69 -12.63
N ILE A 73 10.87 4.66 -12.98
CA ILE A 73 12.08 4.43 -13.79
C ILE A 73 13.27 5.00 -13.02
N TYR A 74 14.21 4.12 -12.71
CA TYR A 74 15.41 4.42 -11.94
C TYR A 74 16.67 4.10 -12.76
N SER A 75 17.77 4.72 -12.39
CA SER A 75 19.05 4.56 -13.08
C SER A 75 20.22 4.56 -12.11
N GLY A 76 21.30 3.88 -12.49
CA GLY A 76 22.52 3.81 -11.70
C GLY A 76 22.63 2.53 -10.86
N SER A 77 23.70 2.45 -10.08
CA SER A 77 24.07 1.26 -9.30
C SER A 77 23.10 0.93 -8.17
N SER A 78 22.33 1.88 -7.68
CA SER A 78 21.40 1.70 -6.56
C SER A 78 20.26 2.70 -6.68
N ILE A 79 19.11 2.38 -6.12
CA ILE A 79 17.99 3.33 -5.99
C ILE A 79 18.30 4.25 -4.81
N SER A 80 18.13 5.55 -4.97
CA SER A 80 18.33 6.50 -3.89
C SER A 80 17.20 6.41 -2.85
N ASN A 81 17.47 6.82 -1.61
CA ASN A 81 16.45 6.79 -0.55
C ASN A 81 15.19 7.61 -0.91
N ASN A 82 15.32 8.70 -1.66
CA ASN A 82 14.17 9.51 -2.06
C ASN A 82 13.28 8.76 -3.06
N GLU A 83 13.87 8.11 -4.05
CA GLU A 83 13.17 7.28 -5.04
C GLU A 83 12.52 6.05 -4.38
N LEU A 84 13.19 5.49 -3.37
CA LEU A 84 12.67 4.37 -2.60
C LEU A 84 11.44 4.79 -1.78
N ASN A 85 11.49 5.97 -1.14
CA ASN A 85 10.35 6.51 -0.39
C ASN A 85 9.15 6.78 -1.29
N GLU A 86 9.37 7.30 -2.51
CA GLU A 86 8.30 7.49 -3.50
C GLU A 86 7.68 6.14 -3.88
N LEU A 87 8.50 5.14 -4.20
CA LEU A 87 8.02 3.80 -4.51
C LEU A 87 7.20 3.20 -3.36
N TYR A 88 7.67 3.35 -2.12
CA TYR A 88 6.96 2.85 -0.95
C TYR A 88 5.61 3.54 -0.74
N SER A 89 5.53 4.85 -1.00
CA SER A 89 4.25 5.58 -0.96
C SER A 89 3.25 5.03 -1.98
N GLU A 90 3.69 4.74 -3.20
CA GLU A 90 2.83 4.23 -4.27
C GLU A 90 2.36 2.79 -4.01
N ILE A 91 3.24 1.94 -3.47
CA ILE A 91 2.87 0.60 -3.01
C ILE A 91 1.80 0.70 -1.91
N GLN A 92 1.97 1.61 -0.95
CA GLN A 92 1.01 1.79 0.15
C GLN A 92 -0.36 2.22 -0.37
N ILE A 93 -0.43 3.17 -1.32
CA ILE A 93 -1.70 3.60 -1.92
C ILE A 93 -2.45 2.41 -2.53
N LEU A 94 -1.76 1.51 -3.22
CA LEU A 94 -2.39 0.32 -3.81
C LEU A 94 -2.88 -0.67 -2.76
N ILE A 95 -2.11 -0.86 -1.69
CA ILE A 95 -2.54 -1.68 -0.56
C ILE A 95 -3.82 -1.10 0.04
N ASP A 96 -3.84 0.21 0.31
CA ASP A 96 -4.97 0.89 0.94
C ASP A 96 -6.24 0.81 0.06
N GLU A 97 -6.10 1.00 -1.26
CA GLU A 97 -7.18 0.81 -2.22
C GLU A 97 -7.69 -0.64 -2.28
N MET A 98 -6.79 -1.63 -2.21
CA MET A 98 -7.18 -3.05 -2.22
C MET A 98 -7.82 -3.50 -0.91
N THR A 99 -7.51 -2.82 0.19
CA THR A 99 -8.02 -3.14 1.52
C THR A 99 -9.27 -2.35 1.91
N ASN A 100 -9.70 -1.37 1.09
CA ASN A 100 -10.83 -0.49 1.40
C ASN A 100 -10.77 0.00 2.86
N LEU A 101 -9.60 0.45 3.31
CA LEU A 101 -9.44 1.02 4.65
C LEU A 101 -10.09 2.42 4.66
N LEU A 102 -11.42 2.46 4.61
CA LEU A 102 -12.19 3.67 4.87
C LEU A 102 -12.14 3.90 6.38
N PRO A 103 -11.50 4.98 6.89
CA PRO A 103 -11.44 5.22 8.32
C PRO A 103 -12.85 5.27 8.91
N GLY A 104 -13.06 4.49 9.97
CA GLY A 104 -14.35 4.29 10.60
C GLY A 104 -15.25 3.22 9.97
N ASP A 105 -14.94 2.63 8.81
CA ASP A 105 -15.65 1.46 8.27
C ASP A 105 -15.17 0.20 8.98
N ILE A 106 -15.85 -0.18 10.06
CA ILE A 106 -15.41 -1.28 10.93
C ILE A 106 -15.91 -2.63 10.42
N ASN A 107 -17.00 -2.63 9.66
CA ASN A 107 -17.55 -3.86 9.09
C ASN A 107 -17.02 -4.16 7.67
N ASN A 108 -16.19 -3.27 7.11
CA ASN A 108 -15.56 -3.34 5.79
C ASN A 108 -16.58 -3.52 4.65
N ASP A 109 -17.75 -2.90 4.76
CA ASP A 109 -18.77 -2.94 3.71
C ASP A 109 -18.63 -1.82 2.67
N GLY A 110 -17.67 -0.91 2.89
CA GLY A 110 -17.37 0.24 2.04
C GLY A 110 -18.29 1.43 2.28
N ILE A 111 -19.17 1.40 3.29
CA ILE A 111 -20.19 2.42 3.53
C ILE A 111 -20.14 2.88 5.00
N LEU A 112 -19.57 4.06 5.22
CA LEU A 112 -19.59 4.69 6.55
C LEU A 112 -21.02 5.03 7.00
N ASN A 113 -21.56 4.29 7.97
CA ASN A 113 -22.92 4.48 8.48
C ASN A 113 -23.07 4.10 9.96
N VAL A 114 -24.32 4.07 10.46
CA VAL A 114 -24.60 3.80 11.88
C VAL A 114 -24.18 2.39 12.34
N ILE A 115 -24.05 1.43 11.43
CA ILE A 115 -23.57 0.08 11.74
C ILE A 115 -22.10 0.12 12.19
N ASP A 116 -21.29 1.01 11.62
CA ASP A 116 -19.92 1.22 12.05
C ASP A 116 -19.84 1.81 13.45
N VAL A 117 -20.70 2.79 13.74
CA VAL A 117 -20.81 3.40 15.07
C VAL A 117 -21.09 2.32 16.13
N VAL A 118 -22.01 1.40 15.84
CA VAL A 118 -22.32 0.27 16.73
C VAL A 118 -21.09 -0.63 16.91
N SER A 119 -20.34 -0.86 15.85
CA SER A 119 -19.12 -1.67 15.88
C SER A 119 -18.01 -1.03 16.70
N ILE A 120 -17.81 0.30 16.59
CA ILE A 120 -16.90 1.07 17.43
C ILE A 120 -17.30 0.99 18.91
N VAL A 121 -18.60 1.15 19.22
CA VAL A 121 -19.09 1.00 20.59
C VAL A 121 -18.82 -0.41 21.14
N ASN A 122 -18.97 -1.45 20.31
CA ASN A 122 -18.64 -2.82 20.73
C ASN A 122 -17.15 -2.99 21.05
N LEU A 123 -16.25 -2.39 20.25
CA LEU A 123 -14.81 -2.41 20.53
C LEU A 123 -14.50 -1.71 21.86
N ILE A 124 -15.07 -0.52 22.08
CA ILE A 124 -14.93 0.22 23.35
C ILE A 124 -15.40 -0.62 24.54
N LEU A 125 -16.55 -1.30 24.41
CA LEU A 125 -17.10 -2.14 25.48
C LEU A 125 -16.28 -3.43 25.71
N ALA A 126 -15.62 -3.95 24.67
CA ALA A 126 -14.69 -5.07 24.77
C ALA A 126 -13.33 -4.67 25.35
N GLY A 127 -12.99 -3.38 25.32
CA GLY A 127 -11.64 -2.89 25.63
C GLY A 127 -10.63 -3.21 24.52
N ASP A 128 -11.12 -3.50 23.32
CA ASP A 128 -10.30 -3.76 22.14
C ASP A 128 -9.98 -2.45 21.42
N TYR A 129 -8.82 -2.40 20.78
CA TYR A 129 -8.38 -1.24 20.00
C TYR A 129 -8.30 -1.60 18.52
N SER A 130 -8.77 -0.68 17.68
CA SER A 130 -8.61 -0.74 16.23
C SER A 130 -8.17 0.63 15.73
N GLU A 131 -7.11 0.68 14.93
CA GLU A 131 -6.61 1.91 14.32
C GLU A 131 -7.66 2.54 13.39
N LEU A 132 -8.50 1.72 12.74
CA LEU A 132 -9.62 2.22 11.93
C LEU A 132 -10.73 2.85 12.75
N ALA A 133 -10.83 2.53 14.04
CA ALA A 133 -11.84 3.04 14.95
C ALA A 133 -11.35 4.28 15.72
N ASP A 134 -10.06 4.59 15.73
CA ASP A 134 -9.45 5.79 16.31
C ASP A 134 -9.58 6.94 15.31
N ILE A 135 -10.72 7.62 15.33
CA ILE A 135 -11.10 8.61 14.30
C ILE A 135 -10.43 9.96 14.56
N ASN A 136 -10.08 10.26 15.81
CA ASN A 136 -9.39 11.50 16.17
C ASN A 136 -7.85 11.32 16.27
N GLU A 137 -7.34 10.12 16.01
CA GLU A 137 -5.92 9.75 16.00
C GLU A 137 -5.21 10.06 17.32
N ASP A 138 -5.93 9.98 18.45
CA ASP A 138 -5.38 10.27 19.78
C ASP A 138 -4.76 9.04 20.46
N ASN A 139 -4.70 7.90 19.75
CA ASN A 139 -4.25 6.59 20.19
C ASN A 139 -5.10 6.00 21.32
N SER A 140 -6.33 6.47 21.52
CA SER A 140 -7.24 5.99 22.56
C SER A 140 -8.67 5.80 22.02
N LEU A 141 -9.10 4.55 21.86
CA LEU A 141 -10.46 4.28 21.41
C LEU A 141 -11.51 4.55 22.52
N ASN A 142 -12.28 5.62 22.37
CA ASN A 142 -13.27 6.06 23.35
C ASN A 142 -14.49 6.78 22.75
N VAL A 143 -15.32 7.39 23.59
CA VAL A 143 -16.55 8.09 23.15
C VAL A 143 -16.28 9.27 22.22
N GLN A 144 -15.07 9.85 22.24
CA GLN A 144 -14.69 10.91 21.31
C GLN A 144 -14.65 10.41 19.86
N ASP A 145 -14.17 9.19 19.61
CA ASP A 145 -14.18 8.58 18.28
C ASP A 145 -15.60 8.38 17.74
N VAL A 146 -16.50 7.92 18.63
CA VAL A 146 -17.93 7.76 18.34
C VAL A 146 -18.56 9.10 17.92
N ILE A 147 -18.20 10.20 18.59
CA ILE A 147 -18.69 11.53 18.22
C ILE A 147 -18.11 11.95 16.86
N SER A 148 -16.82 11.71 16.64
CA SER A 148 -16.13 12.05 15.39
C SER A 148 -16.72 11.33 14.19
N ILE A 149 -16.97 10.02 14.28
CA ILE A 149 -17.59 9.27 13.18
C ILE A 149 -19.03 9.72 12.90
N ILE A 150 -19.82 10.05 13.94
CA ILE A 150 -21.17 10.59 13.75
C ILE A 150 -21.12 11.93 13.00
N ASN A 151 -20.14 12.79 13.33
CA ASN A 151 -19.96 14.04 12.61
C ASN A 151 -19.57 13.80 11.14
N LEU A 152 -18.72 12.81 10.85
CA LEU A 152 -18.41 12.43 9.47
C LEU A 152 -19.64 11.94 8.72
N ILE A 153 -20.44 11.05 9.33
CA ILE A 153 -21.68 10.52 8.73
C ILE A 153 -22.69 11.64 8.44
N LEU A 154 -22.84 12.60 9.35
CA LEU A 154 -23.83 13.69 9.22
C LEU A 154 -23.37 14.84 8.31
N ASN A 155 -22.07 14.95 8.03
CA ASN A 155 -21.51 15.95 7.12
C ASN A 155 -21.47 15.49 5.65
N ASN A 156 -21.86 14.23 5.38
CA ASN A 156 -22.07 13.66 4.05
C ASN A 156 -23.51 13.89 3.56
#